data_AF-A0A3N2KDN2-F1
#
_entry.id   AF-A0A3N2KDN2-F1
#
_cell.length_a   1.000
_cell.length_b   1.000
_cell.length_c   1.000
_cell.angle_alpha   90.00
_cell.angle_beta   90.00
_cell.angle_gamma   90.00
#
_symmetry.space_group_name_H-M   'P 1'
#
loop_
_entity.id
_entity.type
_entity.pdbx_description
1 polymer ?
#
loop_
_entity_poly.entity_id
_entity_poly.type
_entity_poly.pdbx_seq_one_letter_code
_entity_poly.pdbx_strand_id
1 'polypeptide(L)'
;MNNLAAVSRLCNAIANTFYPDKSTIEFALFNEGVDATAEATPKDPVIFRVAARLVKGYVESSRSEGGISLSVRSEEAIKQSLSVWCNVYGLDAEEELSAFFRILEGGSNLW
;
A
#
# COMPACT_ATOMS: atom_id res chain seq x y z
N MET A 1 17.77 -3.21 7.52
CA MET A 1 16.53 -2.39 7.50
C MET A 1 15.41 -3.26 8.07
N ASN A 2 14.50 -2.73 8.89
CA ASN A 2 13.39 -3.55 9.43
C ASN A 2 12.13 -3.47 8.56
N ASN A 3 11.16 -4.34 8.83
CA ASN A 3 9.89 -4.42 8.08
C ASN A 3 9.12 -3.10 8.11
N LEU A 4 9.09 -2.41 9.26
CA LEU A 4 8.44 -1.10 9.38
C LEU A 4 9.03 -0.07 8.41
N ALA A 5 10.36 0.06 8.40
CA ALA A 5 11.05 0.99 7.50
C ALA A 5 10.89 0.58 6.03
N ALA A 6 10.84 -0.72 5.74
CA ALA A 6 10.61 -1.22 4.39
C ALA A 6 9.21 -0.83 3.87
N VAL A 7 8.15 -1.08 4.65
CA VAL A 7 6.78 -0.68 4.28
C VAL A 7 6.67 0.83 4.13
N SER A 8 7.21 1.62 5.06
CA SER A 8 7.16 3.08 5.01
C SER A 8 7.78 3.62 3.71
N ARG A 9 8.97 3.11 3.35
CA ARG A 9 9.66 3.51 2.12
C ARG A 9 8.94 3.05 0.87
N LEU A 10 8.34 1.86 0.88
CA LEU A 10 7.53 1.39 -0.25
C LEU A 10 6.28 2.22 -0.45
N CYS A 11 5.57 2.59 0.62
CA CYS A 11 4.41 3.48 0.56
C CYS A 11 4.78 4.80 -0.13
N ASN A 12 5.89 5.42 0.29
CA ASN A 12 6.39 6.64 -0.33
C ASN A 12 6.85 6.44 -1.80
N ALA A 13 7.50 5.32 -2.09
CA ALA A 13 7.98 5.03 -3.43
C ALA A 13 6.83 4.74 -4.42
N ILE A 14 5.73 4.16 -3.94
CA ILE A 14 4.52 3.92 -4.72
C ILE A 14 3.74 5.25 -4.87
N ALA A 15 3.51 5.94 -3.76
CA ALA A 15 2.75 7.18 -3.65
C ALA A 15 3.56 8.22 -2.86
N ASN A 16 4.27 9.10 -3.56
CA ASN A 16 5.20 10.08 -2.96
C ASN A 16 4.55 11.14 -2.05
N THR A 17 3.22 11.21 -2.01
CA THR A 17 2.43 12.07 -1.12
C THR A 17 1.89 11.32 0.10
N PHE A 18 2.15 10.03 0.22
CA PHE A 18 1.65 9.18 1.29
C PHE A 18 2.77 8.80 2.27
N TYR A 19 2.57 9.17 3.54
CA TYR A 19 3.48 8.94 4.65
C TYR A 19 2.69 8.35 5.82
N PRO A 20 2.39 7.04 5.81
CA PRO A 20 1.65 6.41 6.90
C PRO A 20 2.44 6.54 8.20
N ASP A 21 1.73 6.79 9.30
CA ASP A 21 2.34 6.84 10.61
C ASP A 21 2.78 5.44 11.08
N LYS A 22 3.64 5.43 12.09
CA LYS A 22 4.25 4.22 12.63
C LYS A 22 3.19 3.18 13.07
N SER A 23 2.16 3.63 13.78
CA SER A 23 1.14 2.74 14.38
C SER A 23 0.29 2.08 13.29
N THR A 24 -0.05 2.83 12.24
CA THR A 24 -0.76 2.27 11.07
C THR A 24 0.04 1.16 10.38
N ILE A 25 1.35 1.35 10.22
CA ILE A 25 2.22 0.33 9.61
C ILE A 25 2.35 -0.89 10.53
N GLU A 26 2.54 -0.69 11.84
CA GLU A 26 2.63 -1.78 12.82
C GLU A 26 1.35 -2.61 12.85
N PHE A 27 0.19 -1.96 12.81
CA PHE A 27 -1.10 -2.64 12.75
C PHE A 27 -1.27 -3.45 11.46
N ALA A 28 -0.91 -2.88 10.30
CA ALA A 28 -1.00 -3.58 9.02
C ALA A 28 -0.06 -4.80 8.95
N LEU A 29 1.15 -4.69 9.50
CA LEU A 29 2.10 -5.81 9.60
C LEU A 29 1.61 -6.88 10.58
N PHE A 30 1.02 -6.47 11.72
CA PHE A 30 0.42 -7.37 12.69
C PHE A 30 -0.70 -8.22 12.08
N ASN A 31 -1.57 -7.62 11.26
CA ASN A 31 -2.66 -8.34 10.59
C ASN A 31 -2.16 -9.44 9.61
N GLU A 32 -0.94 -9.29 9.09
CA GLU A 32 -0.28 -10.31 8.25
C GLU A 32 0.62 -11.27 9.06
N GLY A 33 0.65 -11.15 10.39
CA GLY A 33 1.52 -11.96 11.25
C GLY A 33 3.02 -11.64 11.10
N VAL A 34 3.36 -10.45 10.61
CA VAL A 34 4.74 -10.02 10.37
C VAL A 34 5.23 -9.14 11.52
N ASP A 35 6.37 -9.49 12.11
CA ASP A 35 7.03 -8.65 13.11
C ASP A 35 7.60 -7.38 12.46
N ALA A 36 7.11 -6.21 12.90
CA ALA A 36 7.54 -4.91 12.39
C ALA A 36 9.02 -4.60 12.66
N THR A 37 9.59 -5.17 13.71
CA THR A 37 10.97 -4.93 14.15
C THR A 37 11.98 -5.89 13.54
N ALA A 38 11.52 -7.02 12.99
CA ALA A 38 12.36 -8.00 12.33
C ALA A 38 13.06 -7.42 11.09
N GLU A 39 14.20 -8.02 10.74
CA GLU A 39 14.96 -7.64 9.55
C GLU A 39 14.14 -7.90 8.28
N ALA A 40 14.09 -6.91 7.40
CA ALA A 40 13.33 -6.98 6.16
C ALA A 40 14.06 -7.86 5.15
N THR A 41 13.33 -8.84 4.63
CA THR A 41 13.79 -9.66 3.52
C THR A 41 13.71 -8.86 2.22
N PRO A 42 14.77 -8.84 1.39
CA PRO A 42 14.72 -8.18 0.09
C PRO A 42 13.62 -8.77 -0.80
N LYS A 43 12.83 -7.89 -1.41
CA LYS A 43 11.72 -8.25 -2.33
C LYS A 43 10.67 -9.18 -1.71
N ASP A 44 10.44 -9.05 -0.40
CA ASP A 44 9.38 -9.80 0.27
C ASP A 44 7.99 -9.42 -0.28
N PRO A 45 7.24 -10.38 -0.88
CA PRO A 45 5.93 -10.11 -1.45
C PRO A 45 4.89 -9.72 -0.39
N VAL A 46 5.02 -10.19 0.86
CA VAL A 46 4.10 -9.83 1.95
C VAL A 46 4.26 -8.35 2.30
N ILE A 47 5.50 -7.88 2.43
CA ILE A 47 5.81 -6.48 2.71
C ILE A 47 5.31 -5.57 1.58
N PHE A 48 5.46 -5.99 0.32
CA PHE A 48 4.90 -5.27 -0.82
C PHE A 48 3.38 -5.18 -0.75
N ARG A 49 2.70 -6.31 -0.53
CA ARG A 49 1.23 -6.37 -0.42
C ARG A 49 0.69 -5.48 0.70
N VAL A 50 1.37 -5.44 1.86
CA VAL A 50 1.03 -4.53 2.97
C VAL A 50 1.12 -3.08 2.51
N ALA A 51 2.24 -2.67 1.90
CA ALA A 51 2.43 -1.30 1.42
C ALA A 51 1.39 -0.92 0.35
N ALA A 52 1.12 -1.84 -0.60
CA ALA A 52 0.09 -1.63 -1.61
C ALA A 52 -1.27 -1.38 -0.94
N ARG A 53 -1.72 -2.24 -0.03
CA ARG A 53 -3.03 -2.10 0.65
C ARG A 53 -3.16 -0.77 1.40
N LEU A 54 -2.10 -0.32 2.07
CA LEU A 54 -2.10 0.99 2.72
C LEU A 54 -2.28 2.14 1.72
N VAL A 55 -1.57 2.08 0.58
CA VAL A 55 -1.75 3.05 -0.52
C VAL A 55 -3.18 3.01 -1.07
N LYS A 56 -3.81 1.83 -1.14
CA LYS A 56 -5.23 1.71 -1.52
C LYS A 56 -6.13 2.52 -0.61
N GLY A 57 -6.03 2.25 0.69
CA GLY A 57 -6.87 2.89 1.70
C GLY A 57 -6.72 4.41 1.67
N TYR A 58 -5.49 4.89 1.46
CA TYR A 58 -5.20 6.33 1.27
C TYR A 58 -5.90 6.93 0.04
N VAL A 59 -5.88 6.23 -1.10
CA VAL A 59 -6.55 6.69 -2.33
C VAL A 59 -8.08 6.66 -2.17
N GLU A 60 -8.61 5.62 -1.53
CA GLU A 60 -10.05 5.47 -1.27
C GLU A 60 -10.58 6.53 -0.29
N SER A 61 -9.90 6.75 0.85
CA SER A 61 -10.32 7.74 1.84
C SER A 61 -10.34 9.16 1.26
N SER A 62 -9.35 9.47 0.43
CA SER A 62 -9.25 10.74 -0.29
C SER A 62 -10.40 11.00 -1.28
N ARG A 63 -11.16 9.97 -1.67
CA ARG A 63 -12.35 10.11 -2.52
C ARG A 63 -13.63 10.28 -1.72
N SER A 64 -13.73 9.64 -0.56
CA SER A 64 -14.93 9.68 0.29
C SER A 64 -15.13 11.02 1.02
N GLU A 65 -14.07 11.79 1.26
CA GLU A 65 -14.13 13.05 2.03
C GLU A 65 -14.62 14.29 1.25
N GLY A 66 -15.32 14.11 0.12
CA GLY A 66 -16.13 15.17 -0.49
C GLY A 66 -15.43 16.09 -1.50
N GLY A 67 -14.22 15.75 -1.93
CA GLY A 67 -13.55 16.40 -3.05
C GLY A 67 -12.27 15.64 -3.38
N ILE A 68 -12.01 15.37 -4.66
CA ILE A 68 -10.75 14.76 -5.10
C ILE A 68 -9.63 15.66 -4.58
N SER A 69 -8.92 15.22 -3.54
CA SER A 69 -7.81 15.99 -3.00
C SER A 69 -6.77 16.13 -4.12
N LEU A 70 -6.56 17.35 -4.62
CA LEU A 70 -5.63 17.66 -5.71
C LEU A 70 -4.17 17.29 -5.38
N SER A 71 -3.88 17.05 -4.10
CA SER A 71 -2.56 16.61 -3.62
C SER A 71 -2.35 15.10 -3.72
N VAL A 72 -3.40 14.31 -3.98
CA VAL A 72 -3.29 12.86 -4.15
C VAL A 72 -2.96 12.57 -5.60
N ARG A 73 -1.95 11.74 -5.84
CA ARG A 73 -1.65 11.26 -7.20
C ARG A 73 -2.91 10.63 -7.80
N SER A 74 -3.14 10.88 -9.09
CA SER A 74 -4.30 10.28 -9.76
C SER A 74 -4.28 8.76 -9.64
N GLU A 75 -5.47 8.15 -9.65
CA GLU A 75 -5.62 6.70 -9.51
C GLU A 75 -4.72 5.99 -10.53
N GLU A 76 -4.74 6.44 -11.77
CA GLU A 76 -3.94 5.93 -12.89
C GLU A 76 -2.43 5.98 -12.62
N ALA A 77 -1.94 7.07 -12.02
CA ALA A 77 -0.52 7.20 -11.66
C ALA A 77 -0.14 6.21 -10.56
N ILE A 78 -1.04 5.94 -9.61
CA ILE A 78 -0.84 4.91 -8.59
C ILE A 78 -0.88 3.51 -9.21
N LYS A 79 -1.81 3.22 -10.13
CA LYS A 79 -1.86 1.93 -10.86
C LYS A 79 -0.56 1.66 -11.60
N GLN A 80 -0.06 2.65 -12.33
CA GLN A 80 1.18 2.53 -13.07
C GLN A 80 2.36 2.29 -12.13
N SER A 81 2.41 3.01 -11.00
CA SER A 81 3.44 2.84 -9.98
C SER A 81 3.41 1.42 -9.40
N LEU A 82 2.24 0.93 -8.98
CA LEU A 82 2.05 -0.42 -8.44
C LEU A 82 2.44 -1.50 -9.45
N SER A 83 2.10 -1.34 -10.73
CA SER A 83 2.48 -2.26 -11.80
C SER A 83 4.01 -2.33 -11.99
N VAL A 84 4.70 -1.17 -11.95
CA VAL A 84 6.17 -1.14 -11.98
C VAL A 84 6.76 -1.90 -10.79
N TRP A 85 6.21 -1.71 -9.59
CA TRP A 85 6.69 -2.40 -8.40
C TRP A 85 6.38 -3.91 -8.42
N CYS A 86 5.23 -4.34 -8.96
CA CYS A 86 4.96 -5.77 -9.17
C CYS A 86 6.06 -6.42 -10.02
N ASN A 87 6.46 -5.78 -11.11
CA ASN A 87 7.57 -6.25 -11.96
C ASN A 87 8.90 -6.34 -11.19
N VAL A 88 9.21 -5.35 -10.34
CA VAL A 88 10.45 -5.35 -9.52
C VAL A 88 10.48 -6.54 -8.53
N TYR A 89 9.31 -6.88 -7.99
CA TYR A 89 9.10 -7.97 -7.03
C TYR A 89 8.87 -9.33 -7.72
N GLY A 90 8.77 -9.37 -9.05
CA GLY A 90 8.49 -10.61 -9.80
C GLY A 90 7.07 -11.14 -9.59
N LEU A 91 6.13 -10.24 -9.31
CA LEU A 91 4.72 -10.56 -9.10
C LEU A 91 3.91 -10.25 -10.36
N ASP A 92 2.87 -11.04 -10.59
CA ASP A 92 1.90 -10.78 -11.65
C ASP A 92 1.03 -9.57 -11.26
N ALA A 93 1.17 -8.46 -12.00
CA ALA A 93 0.44 -7.24 -11.73
C ALA A 93 -1.07 -7.41 -11.93
N GLU A 94 -1.53 -8.24 -12.86
CA GLU A 94 -2.96 -8.47 -13.07
C GLU A 94 -3.55 -9.25 -11.90
N GLU A 95 -2.85 -10.29 -11.42
CA GLU A 95 -3.28 -11.06 -10.26
C GLU A 95 -3.32 -10.19 -8.99
N GLU A 96 -2.21 -9.55 -8.64
CA GLU A 96 -2.09 -8.75 -7.41
C GLU A 96 -3.02 -7.54 -7.39
N LEU A 97 -3.20 -6.89 -8.55
CA LEU A 97 -4.04 -5.70 -8.65
C LEU A 97 -5.52 -6.03 -8.89
N SER A 98 -5.88 -7.23 -9.35
CA SER A 98 -7.29 -7.61 -9.50
C SER A 98 -8.05 -7.58 -8.16
N ALA A 99 -7.43 -8.10 -7.08
CA ALA A 99 -7.96 -8.03 -5.73
C ALA A 99 -7.93 -6.60 -5.17
N PHE A 100 -6.94 -5.81 -5.60
CA PHE A 100 -6.82 -4.39 -5.30
C PHE A 100 -7.96 -3.57 -5.91
N PHE A 101 -8.48 -3.92 -7.09
CA PHE A 101 -9.55 -3.20 -7.79
C PHE A 101 -10.96 -3.67 -7.47
N ARG A 102 -11.17 -4.71 -6.65
CA ARG A 102 -12.49 -4.89 -6.02
C ARG A 102 -12.72 -3.69 -5.11
N ILE A 103 -13.47 -2.73 -5.65
CA ILE A 103 -14.03 -1.59 -4.95
C ILE A 103 -14.75 -2.18 -3.74
N LEU A 104 -14.21 -1.96 -2.54
CA LEU A 104 -15.03 -2.08 -1.35
C LEU A 104 -15.91 -0.83 -1.39
N GLU A 105 -17.19 -0.99 -1.73
CA GLU A 105 -18.17 0.12 -1.84
C GLU A 105 -18.34 0.96 -0.56
N GLY A 106 -17.63 0.63 0.51
CA GLY A 106 -17.48 1.49 1.67
C GLY A 106 -16.12 1.25 2.33
N GLY A 107 -15.42 2.33 2.68
CA GLY A 107 -14.20 2.31 3.51
C GLY A 107 -14.43 1.81 4.95
N SER A 108 -15.51 1.10 5.21
CA SER A 108 -15.93 0.59 6.53
C SER A 108 -15.46 -0.84 6.81
N ASN A 109 -14.89 -1.56 5.83
CA ASN A 109 -14.62 -3.00 5.96
C ASN A 109 -13.13 -3.36 6.03
N LEU A 110 -12.27 -2.41 6.40
CA LEU A 110 -10.84 -2.64 6.64
C LEU A 110 -10.41 -2.32 8.08
N TRP A 111 -11.32 -2.49 9.04
CA TRP A 111 -11.08 -2.32 10.47
C TRP A 111 -11.15 -3.70 11.13
#